data_AF-A0A8S3QMU0-F1
#
_entry.id   AF-A0A8S3QMU0-F1
#
_cell.length_a   1.000
_cell.length_b   1.000
_cell.length_c   1.000
_cell.angle_alpha   90.00
_cell.angle_beta   90.00
_cell.angle_gamma   90.00
#
_symmetry.space_group_name_H-M   'P 1'
#
loop_
_entity.id
_entity.type
_entity.pdbx_description
1 polymer ?
#
loop_
_entity_poly.entity_id
_entity_poly.type
_entity_poly.pdbx_seq_one_letter_code
_entity_poly.pdbx_strand_id
1 'polypeptide(L)'
;MKNDIVESKKERQIHGIGFSELVSYINETRSCDETIRVYKLSDLCKLYMERITCLGADVSFRVNSSRLKDRIVSNFPDLDAYKQGRENILAFKDDTGPALKRVEDFDNKFVNISKAATFVRKDIFELNSEFKGTFPKECQEASVPQSLLSLVKDVQGVVQTFDQSEPMLKCQSKRVSLLPESYSNPPPAVLRLSEPDIPLVEGELSIICPHSHLH
;
A
#
# COMPACT_ATOMS: atom_id res chain seq x y z
N MET A 1 -26.01 33.58 -19.78
CA MET A 1 -24.89 34.42 -20.26
C MET A 1 -24.05 35.04 -19.14
N LYS A 2 -24.57 35.80 -18.17
CA LYS A 2 -23.73 36.34 -17.07
C LYS A 2 -23.27 35.26 -16.07
N ASN A 3 -24.13 34.28 -15.77
CA ASN A 3 -23.81 33.21 -14.80
C ASN A 3 -22.76 32.23 -15.34
N ASP A 4 -22.79 31.91 -16.63
CA ASP A 4 -21.84 30.98 -17.27
C ASP A 4 -20.40 31.52 -17.26
N ILE A 5 -20.24 32.83 -17.39
CA ILE A 5 -18.93 33.51 -17.35
C ILE A 5 -18.35 33.52 -15.92
N VAL A 6 -19.21 33.65 -14.91
CA VAL A 6 -18.82 33.68 -13.49
C VAL A 6 -18.41 32.29 -13.01
N GLU A 7 -19.17 31.25 -13.38
CA GLU A 7 -18.84 29.87 -13.04
C GLU A 7 -17.51 29.44 -13.69
N SER A 8 -17.31 29.78 -14.97
CA SER A 8 -16.05 29.52 -15.68
C SER A 8 -14.84 30.24 -15.05
N LYS A 9 -15.04 31.44 -14.49
CA LYS A 9 -13.97 32.18 -13.81
C LYS A 9 -13.59 31.51 -12.48
N LYS A 10 -14.58 31.05 -11.72
CA LYS A 10 -14.39 30.35 -10.45
C LYS A 10 -13.70 29.00 -10.65
N GLU A 11 -14.10 28.22 -11.67
CA GLU A 11 -13.42 26.97 -12.04
C GLU A 11 -11.94 27.21 -12.38
N ARG A 12 -11.64 28.22 -13.21
CA ARG A 12 -10.24 28.57 -13.55
C ARG A 12 -9.42 28.93 -12.32
N GLN A 13 -10.01 29.63 -11.35
CA GLN A 13 -9.35 29.94 -10.08
C GLN A 13 -9.05 28.68 -9.27
N ILE A 14 -10.02 27.77 -9.14
CA ILE A 14 -9.84 26.49 -8.44
C ILE A 14 -8.71 25.67 -9.10
N HIS A 15 -8.72 25.56 -10.43
CA HIS A 15 -7.67 24.87 -11.18
C HIS A 15 -6.30 25.53 -11.05
N GLY A 16 -6.25 26.85 -10.90
CA GLY A 16 -5.04 27.62 -10.64
C GLY A 16 -4.47 27.34 -9.25
N ILE A 17 -5.31 27.38 -8.22
CA ILE A 17 -4.94 27.10 -6.83
C ILE A 17 -4.43 25.65 -6.70
N GLY A 18 -5.20 24.68 -7.18
CA GLY A 18 -4.79 23.27 -7.12
C GLY A 18 -3.49 22.98 -7.88
N PHE A 19 -3.21 23.72 -8.95
CA PHE A 19 -1.94 23.61 -9.68
C PHE A 19 -0.78 24.24 -8.89
N SER A 20 -1.01 25.40 -8.28
CA SER A 20 -0.01 26.04 -7.43
C SER A 20 0.37 25.14 -6.24
N GLU A 21 -0.59 24.46 -5.61
CA GLU A 21 -0.32 23.52 -4.53
C GLU A 21 0.51 22.32 -5.02
N LEU A 22 0.23 21.80 -6.22
CA LEU A 22 1.01 20.72 -6.82
C LEU A 22 2.47 21.15 -7.08
N VAL A 23 2.68 22.38 -7.55
CA VAL A 23 4.02 22.96 -7.76
C VAL A 23 4.74 23.15 -6.43
N SER A 24 4.06 23.67 -5.41
CA SER A 24 4.63 23.80 -4.06
C SER A 24 5.04 22.44 -3.49
N TYR A 25 4.18 21.43 -3.63
CA TYR A 25 4.50 20.06 -3.21
C TYR A 25 5.78 19.54 -3.89
N ILE A 26 5.94 19.71 -5.20
CA ILE A 26 7.15 19.28 -5.92
C ILE A 26 8.40 20.04 -5.41
N ASN A 27 8.29 21.34 -5.12
CA ASN A 27 9.40 22.15 -4.61
C ASN A 27 9.81 21.78 -3.16
N GLU A 28 8.83 21.58 -2.28
CA GLU A 28 9.06 21.18 -0.90
C GLU A 28 9.70 19.79 -0.85
N THR A 29 9.18 18.87 -1.65
CA THR A 29 9.71 17.51 -1.74
C THR A 29 11.11 17.49 -2.35
N ARG A 30 11.43 18.32 -3.35
CA ARG A 30 12.80 18.47 -3.87
C ARG A 30 13.79 18.91 -2.80
N SER A 31 13.36 19.78 -1.89
CA SER A 31 14.27 20.44 -0.92
C SER A 31 14.55 19.60 0.33
N CYS A 32 13.79 18.51 0.54
CA CYS A 32 13.76 17.84 1.83
C CYS A 32 14.70 16.64 1.99
N ASP A 33 15.24 16.01 0.94
CA ASP A 33 15.99 14.75 1.09
C ASP A 33 17.25 14.59 0.23
N GLU A 34 18.23 13.88 0.80
CA GLU A 34 19.41 13.27 0.15
C GLU A 34 19.04 12.12 -0.83
N THR A 35 17.75 11.92 -1.14
CA THR A 35 17.27 10.83 -1.98
C THR A 35 16.65 11.34 -3.27
N ILE A 36 17.05 10.71 -4.39
CA ILE A 36 16.46 10.93 -5.72
C ILE A 36 14.94 10.73 -5.67
N ARG A 37 14.20 11.81 -5.91
CA ARG A 37 12.74 11.80 -5.92
C ARG A 37 12.20 11.61 -7.34
N VAL A 38 11.30 10.64 -7.45
CA VAL A 38 10.71 10.19 -8.70
C VAL A 38 9.20 10.30 -8.57
N TYR A 39 8.55 11.03 -9.48
CA TYR A 39 7.11 11.29 -9.39
C TYR A 39 6.36 10.54 -10.49
N LYS A 40 5.40 9.69 -10.13
CA LYS A 40 4.50 9.07 -11.10
C LYS A 40 3.45 10.07 -11.54
N LEU A 41 3.22 10.21 -12.86
CA LEU A 41 2.22 11.13 -13.39
C LEU A 41 0.82 10.76 -12.91
N SER A 42 0.50 9.47 -12.79
CA SER A 42 -0.78 9.02 -12.25
C SER A 42 -1.03 9.52 -10.82
N ASP A 43 -0.01 9.53 -9.97
CA ASP A 43 -0.13 10.00 -8.58
C ASP A 43 -0.23 11.53 -8.52
N LEU A 44 0.54 12.26 -9.35
CA LEU A 44 0.38 13.71 -9.48
C LEU A 44 -1.02 14.10 -9.99
N CYS A 45 -1.59 13.30 -10.90
CA CYS A 45 -2.96 13.50 -11.37
C CYS A 45 -3.98 13.29 -10.24
N LYS A 46 -3.81 12.26 -9.41
CA LYS A 46 -4.68 12.03 -8.25
C LYS A 46 -4.60 13.19 -7.26
N LEU A 47 -3.38 13.60 -6.89
CA LEU A 47 -3.17 14.71 -5.97
C LEU A 47 -3.84 15.97 -6.51
N TYR A 48 -3.64 16.28 -7.79
CA TYR A 48 -4.29 17.42 -8.42
C TYR A 48 -5.83 17.32 -8.41
N MET A 49 -6.39 16.15 -8.74
CA MET A 49 -7.83 15.91 -8.70
C MET A 49 -8.39 16.08 -7.28
N GLU A 50 -7.73 15.52 -6.27
CA GLU A 50 -8.11 15.67 -4.87
C GLU A 50 -8.15 17.15 -4.46
N ARG A 51 -7.13 17.94 -4.83
CA ARG A 51 -7.08 19.37 -4.48
C ARG A 51 -8.20 20.18 -5.13
N ILE A 52 -8.45 20.01 -6.42
CA ILE A 52 -9.55 20.74 -7.08
C ILE A 52 -10.92 20.30 -6.56
N THR A 53 -11.07 19.02 -6.17
CA THR A 53 -12.31 18.50 -5.56
C THR A 53 -12.56 19.16 -4.20
N CYS A 54 -11.55 19.25 -3.34
CA CYS A 54 -11.67 19.92 -2.05
C CYS A 54 -12.04 21.40 -2.16
N LEU A 55 -11.65 22.05 -3.26
CA LEU A 55 -11.96 23.45 -3.56
C LEU A 55 -13.36 23.63 -4.21
N GLY A 56 -14.10 22.54 -4.41
CA GLY A 56 -15.49 22.56 -4.90
C GLY A 56 -15.63 22.53 -6.42
N ALA A 57 -14.62 22.07 -7.17
CA ALA A 57 -14.79 21.78 -8.59
C ALA A 57 -15.50 20.43 -8.79
N ASP A 58 -16.38 20.35 -9.80
CA ASP A 58 -16.98 19.09 -10.21
C ASP A 58 -15.97 18.22 -10.97
N VAL A 59 -15.66 17.05 -10.43
CA VAL A 59 -14.62 16.13 -10.91
C VAL A 59 -15.12 15.24 -12.06
N SER A 60 -16.34 15.46 -12.54
CA SER A 60 -16.93 14.76 -13.68
C SER A 60 -16.05 14.84 -14.94
N PHE A 61 -15.20 15.88 -15.05
CA PHE A 61 -14.17 15.98 -16.07
C PHE A 61 -12.88 15.28 -15.69
N ARG A 62 -12.59 14.19 -16.40
CA ARG A 62 -11.30 13.49 -16.34
C ARG A 62 -10.17 14.47 -16.69
N VAL A 63 -9.31 14.77 -15.71
CA VAL A 63 -8.15 15.63 -15.92
C VAL A 63 -7.28 15.05 -17.04
N ASN A 64 -6.93 15.89 -18.02
CA ASN A 64 -6.04 15.48 -19.09
C ASN A 64 -4.60 15.41 -18.55
N SER A 65 -4.14 14.19 -18.27
CA SER A 65 -2.80 13.92 -17.74
C SER A 65 -1.67 14.44 -18.63
N SER A 66 -1.85 14.45 -19.96
CA SER A 66 -0.86 14.98 -20.89
C SER A 66 -0.72 16.49 -20.75
N ARG A 67 -1.84 17.21 -20.69
CA ARG A 67 -1.82 18.67 -20.45
C ARG A 67 -1.27 19.02 -19.07
N LEU A 68 -1.57 18.22 -18.05
CA LEU A 68 -1.04 18.43 -16.71
C LEU A 68 0.48 18.22 -16.70
N LYS A 69 0.97 17.14 -17.31
CA LYS A 69 2.40 16.86 -17.48
C LYS A 69 3.12 18.02 -18.16
N ASP A 70 2.60 18.51 -19.29
CA ASP A 70 3.22 19.60 -20.05
C ASP A 70 3.29 20.89 -19.22
N ARG A 71 2.24 21.20 -18.43
CA ARG A 71 2.24 22.34 -17.51
C ARG A 71 3.26 22.20 -16.39
N ILE A 72 3.42 21.01 -15.81
CA ILE A 72 4.39 20.75 -14.74
C ILE A 72 5.81 20.91 -15.29
N VAL A 73 6.14 20.24 -16.40
CA VAL A 73 7.46 20.35 -17.05
C VAL A 73 7.77 21.79 -17.46
N SER A 74 6.77 22.55 -17.91
CA SER A 74 6.97 23.98 -18.23
C SER A 74 7.31 24.85 -17.02
N ASN A 75 6.93 24.46 -15.80
CA ASN A 75 7.30 25.19 -14.57
C ASN A 75 8.65 24.75 -14.00
N PHE A 76 9.16 23.57 -14.41
CA PHE A 76 10.39 22.99 -13.91
C PHE A 76 11.31 22.63 -15.09
N PRO A 77 12.20 23.54 -15.53
CA PRO A 77 13.05 23.31 -16.70
C PRO A 77 14.03 22.13 -16.55
N ASP A 78 14.30 21.76 -15.30
CA ASP A 78 15.19 20.65 -14.94
C ASP A 78 14.44 19.33 -14.80
N LEU A 79 13.11 19.32 -14.93
CA LEU A 79 12.26 18.14 -14.77
C LEU A 79 11.87 17.58 -16.14
N ASP A 80 12.17 16.30 -16.37
CA ASP A 80 11.81 15.61 -17.60
C ASP A 80 10.84 14.45 -17.33
N ALA A 81 10.08 14.09 -18.36
CA ALA A 81 9.13 12.98 -18.31
C ALA A 81 9.64 11.78 -19.11
N TYR A 82 9.74 10.64 -18.44
CA TYR A 82 10.21 9.36 -18.97
C TYR A 82 9.06 8.37 -19.03
N LYS A 83 8.98 7.60 -20.12
CA LYS A 83 7.97 6.55 -20.26
C LYS A 83 8.52 5.24 -19.70
N GLN A 84 7.91 4.71 -18.65
CA GLN A 84 8.22 3.39 -18.11
C GLN A 84 6.99 2.48 -18.23
N GLY A 85 7.01 1.58 -19.21
CA GLY A 85 5.86 0.73 -19.53
C GLY A 85 4.62 1.55 -19.93
N ARG A 86 3.57 1.47 -19.10
CA ARG A 86 2.30 2.22 -19.27
C ARG A 86 2.25 3.54 -18.49
N GLU A 87 3.22 3.80 -17.62
CA GLU A 87 3.25 4.97 -16.74
C GLU A 87 4.23 6.03 -17.26
N ASN A 88 3.95 7.30 -16.99
CA ASN A 88 4.92 8.39 -17.22
C ASN A 88 5.50 8.81 -15.88
N ILE A 89 6.81 8.83 -15.79
CA ILE A 89 7.54 9.15 -14.58
C ILE A 89 8.29 10.45 -14.80
N LEU A 90 8.17 11.38 -13.85
CA LEU A 90 8.85 12.65 -13.87
C LEU A 90 10.04 12.59 -12.91
N ALA A 91 11.22 12.95 -13.41
CA ALA A 91 12.45 12.98 -12.64
C ALA A 91 13.31 14.17 -13.06
N PHE A 92 14.03 14.75 -12.11
CA PHE A 92 14.97 15.84 -12.40
C PHE A 92 16.18 15.30 -13.17
N LYS A 93 16.72 16.09 -14.10
CA LYS A 93 17.83 15.74 -15.00
C LYS A 93 19.05 15.20 -14.26
N ASP A 94 19.36 15.80 -13.11
CA ASP A 94 20.49 15.42 -12.25
C ASP A 94 20.34 14.01 -11.66
N ASP A 95 19.11 13.51 -11.60
CA ASP A 95 18.74 12.29 -10.88
C ASP A 95 18.27 11.16 -11.81
N THR A 96 18.27 11.37 -13.12
CA THR A 96 17.59 10.53 -14.13
C THR A 96 18.07 9.08 -14.17
N GLY A 97 19.39 8.86 -14.25
CA GLY A 97 19.98 7.53 -14.29
C GLY A 97 19.64 6.72 -13.04
N PRO A 98 19.98 7.20 -11.84
CA PRO A 98 19.68 6.45 -10.63
C PRO A 98 18.17 6.44 -10.26
N ALA A 99 17.35 7.38 -10.75
CA ALA A 99 15.89 7.29 -10.70
C ALA A 99 15.35 6.09 -11.49
N LEU A 100 15.76 5.93 -12.75
CA LEU A 100 15.33 4.83 -13.61
C LEU A 100 15.79 3.47 -13.06
N LYS A 101 17.04 3.41 -12.57
CA LYS A 101 17.58 2.22 -11.91
C LYS A 101 16.78 1.84 -10.67
N ARG A 102 16.43 2.79 -9.80
CA ARG A 102 15.65 2.52 -8.58
C ARG A 102 14.29 1.90 -8.89
N VAL A 103 13.57 2.39 -9.90
CA VAL A 103 12.24 1.83 -10.22
C VAL A 103 12.36 0.40 -10.75
N GLU A 104 13.37 0.12 -11.57
CA GLU A 104 13.67 -1.24 -12.03
C GLU A 104 14.08 -2.17 -10.87
N ASP A 105 14.87 -1.66 -9.93
CA ASP A 105 15.29 -2.39 -8.72
C ASP A 105 14.08 -2.71 -7.83
N PHE A 106 13.07 -1.85 -7.72
CA PHE A 106 11.86 -2.12 -6.92
C PHE A 106 11.04 -3.28 -7.48
N ASP A 107 10.70 -3.25 -8.77
CA ASP A 107 9.91 -4.33 -9.39
C ASP A 107 10.65 -5.66 -9.31
N ASN A 108 11.96 -5.67 -9.60
CA ASN A 108 12.81 -6.84 -9.47
C ASN A 108 12.90 -7.34 -8.02
N LYS A 109 12.98 -6.43 -7.04
CA LYS A 109 12.98 -6.77 -5.61
C LYS A 109 11.69 -7.46 -5.19
N PHE A 110 10.51 -6.95 -5.59
CA PHE A 110 9.24 -7.60 -5.25
C PHE A 110 9.04 -8.95 -5.95
N VAL A 111 9.50 -9.09 -7.20
CA VAL A 111 9.54 -10.38 -7.89
C VAL A 111 10.42 -11.37 -7.14
N ASN A 112 11.59 -10.95 -6.67
CA ASN A 112 12.50 -11.80 -5.90
C ASN A 112 11.92 -12.19 -4.54
N ILE A 113 11.25 -11.26 -3.84
CA ILE A 113 10.54 -11.56 -2.58
C ILE A 113 9.41 -12.56 -2.82
N SER A 114 8.63 -12.40 -3.88
CA SER A 114 7.54 -13.33 -4.23
C SER A 114 8.07 -14.74 -4.52
N LYS A 115 9.19 -14.83 -5.25
CA LYS A 115 9.90 -16.10 -5.49
C LYS A 115 10.40 -16.71 -4.18
N ALA A 116 11.06 -15.92 -3.32
CA ALA A 116 11.55 -16.38 -2.02
C ALA A 116 10.41 -16.90 -1.12
N ALA A 117 9.28 -16.18 -1.06
CA ALA A 117 8.09 -16.62 -0.33
C ALA A 117 7.51 -17.93 -0.88
N THR A 118 7.61 -18.15 -2.20
CA THR A 118 7.19 -19.42 -2.81
C THR A 118 8.10 -20.57 -2.41
N PHE A 119 9.42 -20.35 -2.33
CA PHE A 119 10.37 -21.36 -1.82
C PHE A 119 10.12 -21.67 -0.35
N VAL A 120 9.98 -20.66 0.50
CA VAL A 120 9.65 -20.85 1.92
C VAL A 120 8.35 -21.62 2.10
N ARG A 121 7.31 -21.30 1.29
CA ARG A 121 6.05 -22.05 1.33
C ARG A 121 6.26 -23.52 0.99
N LYS A 122 7.04 -23.84 -0.05
CA LYS A 122 7.36 -25.23 -0.41
C LYS A 122 8.10 -25.94 0.71
N ASP A 123 9.14 -25.31 1.27
CA ASP A 123 9.92 -25.88 2.37
C ASP A 123 9.04 -26.17 3.60
N ILE A 124 8.07 -25.31 3.92
CA ILE A 124 7.10 -25.55 5.01
C ILE A 124 6.22 -26.77 4.71
N PHE A 125 5.74 -26.93 3.48
CA PHE A 125 4.87 -28.06 3.11
C PHE A 125 5.62 -29.38 2.93
N GLU A 126 6.90 -29.32 2.58
CA GLU A 126 7.78 -30.49 2.46
C GLU A 126 8.39 -30.91 3.81
N LEU A 127 8.16 -30.13 4.87
CA LEU A 127 8.57 -30.44 6.22
C LEU A 127 7.70 -31.60 6.75
N ASN A 128 8.17 -32.82 6.48
CA ASN A 128 7.55 -34.05 6.96
C ASN A 128 7.76 -34.20 8.47
N SER A 129 6.93 -33.54 9.28
CA SER A 129 6.87 -33.73 10.72
C SER A 129 5.78 -34.75 11.06
N GLU A 130 6.18 -35.97 11.40
CA GLU A 130 5.26 -37.00 11.88
C GLU A 130 5.05 -36.85 13.39
N PHE A 131 3.80 -36.67 13.84
CA PHE A 131 3.49 -36.54 15.26
C PHE A 131 3.47 -37.91 15.95
N LYS A 132 4.53 -38.23 16.70
CA LYS A 132 4.69 -39.51 17.41
C LYS A 132 4.02 -39.55 18.79
N GLY A 133 2.98 -38.73 19.01
CA GLY A 133 2.23 -38.68 20.27
C GLY A 133 2.94 -37.95 21.43
N THR A 134 4.18 -37.50 21.24
CA THR A 134 4.94 -36.74 22.22
C THR A 134 5.75 -35.65 21.51
N PHE A 135 6.02 -34.55 22.21
CA PHE A 135 6.86 -33.47 21.70
C PHE A 135 8.28 -33.62 22.25
N PRO A 136 9.29 -33.86 21.40
CA PRO A 136 10.69 -33.77 21.78
C PRO A 136 11.02 -32.39 22.36
N LYS A 137 12.04 -32.30 23.21
CA LYS A 137 12.48 -31.01 23.81
C LYS A 137 12.83 -29.94 22.75
N GLU A 138 13.28 -30.38 21.57
CA GLU A 138 13.71 -29.52 20.45
C GLU A 138 12.63 -29.39 19.36
N CYS A 139 11.38 -29.81 19.62
CA CYS A 139 10.34 -29.84 18.59
C CYS A 139 10.06 -28.45 18.01
N GLN A 140 10.16 -27.39 18.82
CA GLN A 140 9.88 -26.03 18.39
C GLN A 140 10.97 -25.52 17.44
N GLU A 141 12.24 -25.77 17.74
CA GLU A 141 13.37 -25.37 16.89
C GLU A 141 13.37 -26.14 15.57
N ALA A 142 13.08 -27.44 15.62
CA ALA A 142 13.01 -28.30 14.43
C ALA A 142 11.77 -28.06 13.54
N SER A 143 10.73 -27.42 14.06
CA SER A 143 9.49 -27.13 13.32
C SER A 143 9.58 -25.93 12.40
N VAL A 144 10.66 -25.14 12.49
CA VAL A 144 10.82 -23.92 11.68
C VAL A 144 11.80 -24.19 10.53
N PRO A 145 11.35 -24.15 9.26
CA PRO A 145 12.27 -24.31 8.14
C PRO A 145 13.33 -23.22 8.12
N GLN A 146 14.57 -23.61 7.82
CA GLN A 146 15.72 -22.70 7.84
C GLN A 146 15.61 -21.58 6.80
N SER A 147 14.88 -21.81 5.71
CA SER A 147 14.56 -20.80 4.71
C SER A 147 13.67 -19.68 5.27
N LEU A 148 12.71 -20.02 6.15
CA LEU A 148 11.88 -19.03 6.85
C LEU A 148 12.72 -18.20 7.83
N LEU A 149 13.61 -18.85 8.59
CA LEU A 149 14.51 -18.15 9.51
C LEU A 149 15.45 -17.18 8.78
N SER A 150 15.99 -17.60 7.65
CA SER A 150 16.87 -16.76 6.82
C SER A 150 16.10 -15.56 6.27
N LEU A 151 14.90 -15.79 5.74
CA LEU A 151 14.05 -14.71 5.22
C LEU A 151 13.66 -13.69 6.30
N VAL A 152 13.29 -14.14 7.50
CA VAL A 152 12.90 -13.24 8.60
C VAL A 152 14.09 -12.41 9.10
N LYS A 153 15.29 -13.00 9.21
CA LYS A 153 16.51 -12.27 9.57
C LYS A 153 16.85 -11.20 8.54
N ASP A 154 16.76 -11.53 7.25
CA ASP A 154 17.02 -10.59 6.17
C ASP A 154 15.99 -9.45 6.15
N VAL A 155 14.69 -9.75 6.35
CA VAL A 155 13.64 -8.72 6.42
C VAL A 155 13.79 -7.84 7.66
N GLN A 156 14.11 -8.40 8.83
CA GLN A 156 14.34 -7.61 10.06
C GLN A 156 15.57 -6.70 9.93
N GLY A 157 16.61 -7.12 9.20
CA GLY A 157 17.74 -6.25 8.86
C GLY A 157 17.34 -5.11 7.91
N VAL A 158 16.42 -5.37 6.97
CA VAL A 158 15.91 -4.35 6.03
C VAL A 158 14.95 -3.35 6.68
N VAL A 159 14.19 -3.74 7.71
CA VAL A 159 13.26 -2.84 8.43
C VAL A 159 13.99 -1.67 9.10
N GLN A 160 15.29 -1.78 9.42
CA GLN A 160 16.09 -0.65 9.90
C GLN A 160 16.37 0.42 8.84
N THR A 161 16.17 0.10 7.55
CA THR A 161 16.34 1.06 6.43
C THR A 161 15.03 1.71 5.98
N PHE A 162 13.90 1.28 6.54
CA PHE A 162 12.64 2.02 6.43
C PHE A 162 12.56 2.98 7.62
N ASP A 163 13.32 4.06 7.51
CA ASP A 163 13.25 5.17 8.44
C ASP A 163 11.80 5.69 8.54
N GLN A 164 11.34 5.90 9.76
CA GLN A 164 9.99 6.33 10.12
C GLN A 164 9.77 7.83 9.90
N SER A 165 10.43 8.42 8.91
CA SER A 165 10.40 9.86 8.63
C SER A 165 9.42 10.23 7.50
N GLU A 166 8.23 9.62 7.48
CA GLU A 166 7.07 10.30 6.92
C GLU A 166 6.37 11.07 8.05
N PRO A 167 6.39 12.42 8.08
CA PRO A 167 5.38 13.14 8.80
C PRO A 167 4.07 12.87 8.06
N MET A 168 3.30 11.90 8.54
CA MET A 168 1.90 11.79 8.19
C MET A 168 1.32 13.19 8.26
N LEU A 169 0.79 13.67 7.15
CA LEU A 169 -0.13 14.81 7.14
C LEU A 169 -1.08 14.58 8.31
N LYS A 170 -0.91 15.38 9.37
CA LYS A 170 -1.92 15.53 10.42
C LYS A 170 -3.11 16.15 9.71
N CYS A 171 -3.92 15.30 9.10
CA CYS A 171 -5.33 15.58 8.93
C CYS A 171 -5.79 15.95 10.33
N GLN A 172 -6.01 17.24 10.56
CA GLN A 172 -6.57 17.70 11.81
C GLN A 172 -7.90 16.99 11.96
N SER A 173 -7.89 15.92 12.76
CA SER A 173 -9.10 15.26 13.20
C SER A 173 -9.89 16.34 13.91
N LYS A 174 -10.88 16.90 13.21
CA LYS A 174 -11.96 17.63 13.86
C LYS A 174 -12.43 16.69 14.96
N ARG A 175 -12.25 17.14 16.19
CA ARG A 175 -12.53 16.41 17.44
C ARG A 175 -13.61 15.36 17.20
N VAL A 176 -13.23 14.11 17.37
CA VAL A 176 -14.17 13.01 17.63
C VAL A 176 -15.17 13.56 18.64
N SER A 177 -16.44 13.63 18.23
CA SER A 177 -17.54 13.85 19.16
C SER A 177 -17.41 12.81 20.25
N LEU A 178 -17.11 13.27 21.48
CA LEU A 178 -17.04 12.42 22.66
C LEU A 178 -18.30 11.56 22.69
N LEU A 179 -18.12 10.25 22.57
CA LEU A 179 -19.19 9.30 22.85
C LEU A 179 -19.67 9.57 24.30
N PRO A 180 -20.97 9.50 24.57
CA PRO A 180 -21.51 9.68 25.92
C PRO A 180 -20.79 8.76 26.92
N GLU A 181 -20.53 9.25 28.13
CA GLU A 181 -19.88 8.51 29.23
C GLU A 181 -20.56 7.17 29.57
N SER A 182 -21.79 6.95 29.10
CA SER A 182 -22.54 5.70 29.25
C SER A 182 -21.92 4.48 28.56
N TYR A 183 -20.87 4.64 27.76
CA TYR A 183 -20.16 3.54 27.08
C TYR A 183 -18.81 3.19 27.70
N SER A 184 -18.36 3.90 28.74
CA SER A 184 -17.03 3.65 29.34
C SER A 184 -17.01 2.48 30.33
N ASN A 185 -18.18 1.95 30.72
CA ASN A 185 -18.30 0.78 31.58
C ASN A 185 -19.00 -0.34 30.81
N PRO A 186 -18.27 -1.38 30.34
CA PRO A 186 -18.95 -2.59 29.89
C PRO A 186 -19.72 -3.19 31.08
N PRO A 187 -20.97 -3.62 30.91
CA PRO A 187 -21.66 -4.36 31.97
C PRO A 187 -20.83 -5.61 32.32
N PRO A 188 -20.79 -6.02 33.60
CA PRO A 188 -20.00 -7.16 34.02
C PRO A 188 -20.35 -8.38 33.16
N ALA A 189 -19.32 -9.03 32.62
CA ALA A 189 -19.49 -10.23 31.82
C ALA A 189 -20.21 -11.29 32.66
N VAL A 190 -21.46 -11.57 32.31
CA VAL A 190 -22.19 -12.72 32.86
C VAL A 190 -21.54 -13.96 32.25
N LEU A 191 -20.57 -14.54 32.95
CA LEU A 191 -20.07 -15.87 32.65
C LEU A 191 -21.25 -16.84 32.80
N ARG A 192 -21.85 -17.25 31.67
CA ARG A 192 -22.77 -18.38 31.67
C ARG A 192 -21.96 -19.62 32.00
N LEU A 193 -22.13 -20.13 33.22
CA LEU A 193 -21.50 -21.35 33.74
C LEU A 193 -22.08 -22.66 33.16
N SER A 194 -23.04 -22.59 32.25
CA SER A 194 -23.60 -23.77 31.58
C SER A 194 -23.15 -23.80 30.12
N GLU A 195 -22.25 -24.73 29.83
CA GLU A 195 -21.91 -25.18 28.49
C GLU A 195 -23.19 -25.62 27.76
N PRO A 196 -23.46 -25.18 26.52
CA PRO A 196 -24.63 -25.63 25.80
C PRO A 196 -24.47 -27.11 25.41
N ASP A 197 -25.50 -27.92 25.64
CA ASP A 197 -25.52 -29.34 25.27
C ASP A 197 -25.23 -29.50 23.77
N ILE A 198 -24.11 -30.16 23.47
CA ILE A 198 -23.72 -30.52 22.11
C ILE A 198 -24.62 -31.69 21.69
N PRO A 199 -25.48 -31.56 20.66
CA PRO A 199 -26.24 -32.68 20.17
C PRO A 199 -25.29 -33.72 19.54
N LEU A 200 -25.46 -34.99 19.94
CA LEU A 200 -24.73 -36.11 19.39
C LEU A 200 -25.08 -36.25 17.89
N VAL A 201 -24.13 -35.95 17.00
CA VAL A 201 -24.29 -36.20 15.57
C VAL A 201 -24.05 -37.68 15.31
N GLU A 202 -25.12 -38.47 15.32
CA GLU A 202 -25.09 -39.83 14.77
C GLU A 202 -25.31 -39.76 13.25
N GLY A 203 -24.21 -39.85 12.51
CA GLY A 203 -24.23 -39.98 11.06
C GLY A 203 -23.01 -40.78 10.61
N GLU A 204 -23.25 -41.90 9.93
CA GLU A 204 -22.18 -42.72 9.36
C GLU A 204 -21.38 -41.90 8.32
N LEU A 205 -20.09 -41.69 8.61
CA LEU A 205 -19.15 -41.15 7.64
C LEU A 205 -18.92 -42.20 6.55
N SER A 206 -19.69 -42.13 5.46
CA SER A 206 -19.35 -42.86 4.23
C SER A 206 -18.07 -42.28 3.64
N ILE A 207 -16.96 -42.96 3.88
CA ILE A 207 -15.69 -42.68 3.22
C ILE A 207 -15.83 -43.14 1.77
N ILE A 208 -16.10 -42.20 0.86
CA ILE A 208 -16.00 -42.46 -0.57
C ILE A 208 -14.51 -42.46 -0.94
N CYS A 209 -13.90 -43.63 -0.97
CA CYS A 209 -12.59 -43.83 -1.59
C CYS A 209 -12.74 -43.73 -3.12
N PRO A 210 -12.04 -42.80 -3.82
CA PRO A 210 -11.99 -42.85 -5.26
C PRO A 210 -11.10 -44.02 -5.70
N HIS A 211 -11.74 -45.02 -6.30
CA HIS A 211 -11.08 -46.16 -6.93
C HIS A 211 -10.10 -45.72 -8.03
N SER A 212 -8.90 -46.28 -7.94
CA SER A 212 -7.94 -46.44 -9.01
C SER A 212 -8.55 -47.21 -10.18
N HIS A 213 -8.63 -46.56 -11.35
CA HIS A 213 -8.77 -47.24 -12.64
C HIS A 213 -7.57 -46.89 -13.52
N LEU A 214 -6.55 -47.74 -13.44
CA LEU A 214 -5.62 -48.01 -14.53
C LEU A 214 -6.01 -49.38 -15.08
N HIS A 215 -6.47 -49.39 -16.32
CA HIS A 215 -6.50 -50.57 -17.17
C HIS A 215 -6.00 -50.17 -18.56
#